data_AF-A0A1L8TPW5-F1
#
_entry.id   AF-A0A1L8TPW5-F1
#
_cell.length_a   1.000
_cell.length_b   1.000
_cell.length_c   1.000
_cell.angle_alpha   90.00
_cell.angle_beta   90.00
_cell.angle_gamma   90.00
#
_symmetry.space_group_name_H-M   'P 1'
#
loop_
_entity.id
_entity.type
_entity.pdbx_description
1 polymer ?
#
loop_
_entity_poly.entity_id
_entity_poly.type
_entity_poly.pdbx_seq_one_letter_code
_entity_poly.pdbx_strand_id
1 'polypeptide(L)'
;MNKFKLAFFGYSGLLGLAIGVIVALFMGASELGHQLLWQTLPQALGNPRLYPLILCSIGGILIGFFVRAFGGYPRTLQESLNEYQETKRIDYRDGQIIRNLLGGFLVLLFGASLGPEAALVAMIGGLITYVADKRKITASQRADLTEFGIGTSLGVIFMTPLFGVGRSAEREDWRVVTESKLKKYVLYIFATFTGFVGYLLTYNLFPDQEQVFAIRRMATNFTWQGVLLCIPMIILGACFGKFFLFLREKSEQLNQRIRNPLPLAIFAGILLGVLGMISPYFLFSGEHNLLSFTRQAETMNFFILLLIGLGKAVITMICLACNWRGGTIFPMIFSSIAIALAFANILPYSPGVLVAVFTAAACAVILKQPFATACLFLLVFPVELFLWVWLAGYLANLFVQRVPFFHEAQTIQTFKLPQLPKRSVKSEHAEEDVKEIDEARTTARQKKVDSKEAQPQVVVEKSDLLNRKKRPAKLETKQINDFQSTDSSEEKIPTRMSRHRRR
;
A
#
# COMPACT_ATOMS: atom_id res chain seq x y z
N MET A 1 16.78 -28.44 4.31
CA MET A 1 16.01 -27.25 4.77
C MET A 1 15.48 -27.49 6.17
N ASN A 2 15.67 -26.56 7.11
CA ASN A 2 15.36 -26.81 8.53
C ASN A 2 13.85 -26.74 8.79
N LYS A 3 13.30 -27.75 9.48
CA LYS A 3 11.86 -27.87 9.82
C LYS A 3 11.27 -26.59 10.46
N PHE A 4 12.06 -25.91 11.28
CA PHE A 4 11.68 -24.64 11.93
C PHE A 4 11.33 -23.53 10.92
N LYS A 5 12.05 -23.41 9.79
CA LYS A 5 11.71 -22.43 8.75
C LYS A 5 10.37 -22.75 8.09
N LEU A 6 10.10 -24.03 7.81
CA LEU A 6 8.86 -24.48 7.17
C LEU A 6 7.62 -24.21 8.04
N ALA A 7 7.72 -24.44 9.35
CA ALA A 7 6.63 -24.18 10.30
C ALA A 7 6.19 -22.71 10.31
N PHE A 8 7.13 -21.76 10.32
CA PHE A 8 6.80 -20.33 10.28
C PHE A 8 6.10 -19.93 8.97
N PHE A 9 6.57 -20.40 7.82
CA PHE A 9 5.86 -20.20 6.55
C PHE A 9 4.46 -20.81 6.57
N GLY A 10 4.28 -22.00 7.14
CA GLY A 10 2.97 -22.63 7.31
C GLY A 10 2.00 -21.78 8.15
N TYR A 11 2.44 -21.27 9.30
CA TYR A 11 1.60 -20.42 10.16
C TYR A 11 1.29 -19.06 9.52
N SER A 12 2.27 -18.39 8.90
CA SER A 12 2.04 -17.14 8.16
C SER A 12 1.09 -17.35 6.96
N GLY A 13 1.25 -18.46 6.24
CA GLY A 13 0.39 -18.83 5.12
C GLY A 13 -1.06 -19.06 5.53
N LEU A 14 -1.29 -19.82 6.61
CA LEU A 14 -2.61 -20.13 7.15
C LEU A 14 -3.29 -18.89 7.77
N LEU A 15 -2.53 -18.02 8.46
CA LEU A 15 -3.03 -16.73 8.94
C LEU A 15 -3.49 -15.86 7.76
N GLY A 16 -2.66 -15.74 6.72
CA GLY A 16 -3.00 -15.01 5.50
C GLY A 16 -4.28 -15.52 4.87
N LEU A 17 -4.37 -16.83 4.61
CA LEU A 17 -5.55 -17.47 4.03
C LEU A 17 -6.82 -17.19 4.86
N ALA A 18 -6.75 -17.33 6.18
CA ALA A 18 -7.88 -17.05 7.07
C ALA A 18 -8.33 -15.57 7.00
N ILE A 19 -7.39 -14.62 6.89
CA ILE A 19 -7.72 -13.19 6.67
C ILE A 19 -8.41 -13.00 5.31
N GLY A 20 -7.92 -13.65 4.26
CA GLY A 20 -8.53 -13.63 2.93
C GLY A 20 -9.98 -14.09 2.93
N VAL A 21 -10.26 -15.23 3.59
CA VAL A 21 -11.61 -15.78 3.78
C VAL A 21 -12.49 -14.78 4.54
N ILE A 22 -12.01 -14.18 5.64
CA ILE A 22 -12.78 -13.20 6.43
C ILE A 22 -13.12 -11.96 5.60
N VAL A 23 -12.18 -11.43 4.81
CA VAL A 23 -12.44 -10.30 3.91
C VAL A 23 -13.48 -10.68 2.85
N ALA A 24 -13.33 -11.83 2.18
CA ALA A 24 -14.28 -12.27 1.16
C ALA A 24 -15.70 -12.48 1.71
N LEU A 25 -15.83 -13.09 2.88
CA LEU A 25 -17.14 -13.29 3.54
C LEU A 25 -17.81 -11.96 3.92
N PHE A 26 -17.04 -10.99 4.41
CA PHE A 26 -17.58 -9.66 4.75
C PHE A 26 -17.99 -8.87 3.51
N MET A 27 -17.12 -8.82 2.49
CA MET A 27 -17.41 -8.13 1.22
C MET A 27 -18.63 -8.74 0.53
N GLY A 28 -18.68 -10.07 0.42
CA GLY A 28 -19.80 -10.79 -0.20
C GLY A 28 -21.12 -10.65 0.56
N ALA A 29 -21.09 -10.65 1.90
CA ALA A 29 -22.28 -10.36 2.70
C ALA A 29 -22.75 -8.90 2.55
N SER A 30 -21.83 -7.95 2.39
CA SER A 30 -22.16 -6.55 2.11
C SER A 30 -22.75 -6.38 0.71
N GLU A 31 -22.25 -7.13 -0.27
CA GLU A 31 -22.73 -7.07 -1.65
C GLU A 31 -24.10 -7.75 -1.82
N LEU A 32 -24.34 -8.92 -1.19
CA LEU A 32 -25.67 -9.52 -1.13
C LEU A 32 -26.71 -8.56 -0.52
N GLY A 33 -26.34 -7.84 0.54
CA GLY A 33 -27.21 -6.83 1.14
C GLY A 33 -27.37 -5.57 0.26
N HIS A 34 -26.36 -5.20 -0.53
CA HIS A 34 -26.46 -4.14 -1.53
C HIS A 34 -27.44 -4.53 -2.64
N GLN A 35 -27.29 -5.71 -3.24
CA GLN A 35 -28.20 -6.26 -4.26
C GLN A 35 -29.64 -6.33 -3.73
N LEU A 36 -29.83 -6.85 -2.52
CA LEU A 36 -31.15 -6.95 -1.89
C LEU A 36 -31.81 -5.58 -1.72
N LEU A 37 -31.11 -4.63 -1.10
CA LEU A 37 -31.69 -3.33 -0.71
C LEU A 37 -31.69 -2.29 -1.83
N TRP A 38 -30.75 -2.32 -2.77
CA TRP A 38 -30.58 -1.27 -3.77
C TRP A 38 -30.86 -1.70 -5.21
N GLN A 39 -31.07 -2.99 -5.46
CA GLN A 39 -31.46 -3.51 -6.76
C GLN A 39 -32.81 -4.23 -6.70
N THR A 40 -32.93 -5.36 -5.98
CA THR A 40 -34.16 -6.18 -6.03
C THR A 40 -35.36 -5.50 -5.36
N LEU A 41 -35.17 -4.88 -4.19
CA LEU A 41 -36.27 -4.22 -3.46
C LEU A 41 -36.82 -2.98 -4.18
N PRO A 42 -36.02 -2.03 -4.70
CA PRO A 42 -36.56 -0.92 -5.49
C PRO A 42 -37.19 -1.40 -6.80
N GLN A 43 -36.65 -2.43 -7.48
CA GLN A 43 -37.27 -3.00 -8.68
C GLN A 43 -38.67 -3.57 -8.38
N ALA A 44 -38.81 -4.35 -7.30
CA ALA A 44 -40.11 -4.87 -6.85
C ALA A 44 -41.12 -3.78 -6.44
N LEU A 45 -40.63 -2.58 -6.08
CA LEU A 45 -41.43 -1.40 -5.75
C LEU A 45 -41.65 -0.44 -6.94
N GLY A 46 -41.24 -0.81 -8.16
CA GLY A 46 -41.42 0.00 -9.38
C GLY A 46 -40.41 1.15 -9.54
N ASN A 47 -39.22 1.03 -8.95
CA ASN A 47 -38.13 2.01 -8.96
C ASN A 47 -38.55 3.45 -8.57
N PRO A 48 -39.13 3.66 -7.36
CA PRO A 48 -39.62 4.97 -6.95
C PRO A 48 -38.47 5.97 -6.77
N ARG A 49 -38.58 7.17 -7.38
CA ARG A 49 -37.51 8.19 -7.38
C ARG A 49 -37.01 8.61 -5.99
N LEU A 50 -37.88 8.55 -4.98
CA LEU A 50 -37.55 8.89 -3.59
C LEU A 50 -36.84 7.76 -2.82
N TYR A 51 -36.55 6.62 -3.46
CA TYR A 51 -35.99 5.45 -2.78
C TYR A 51 -34.68 5.71 -2.01
N PRO A 52 -33.67 6.41 -2.57
CA PRO A 52 -32.45 6.73 -1.82
C PRO A 52 -32.71 7.59 -0.58
N LEU A 53 -33.67 8.53 -0.68
CA LEU A 53 -34.06 9.39 0.44
C LEU A 53 -34.71 8.58 1.57
N ILE A 54 -35.65 7.68 1.23
CA ILE A 54 -36.32 6.82 2.20
C ILE A 54 -35.30 5.89 2.87
N LEU A 55 -34.48 5.19 2.08
CA LEU A 55 -33.58 4.17 2.58
C LEU A 55 -32.44 4.75 3.43
N CYS A 56 -31.78 5.84 2.98
CA CYS A 56 -30.75 6.50 3.79
C CYS A 56 -31.33 7.17 5.05
N SER A 57 -32.58 7.65 5.04
CA SER A 57 -33.24 8.17 6.25
C SER A 57 -33.51 7.07 7.28
N ILE A 58 -33.98 5.90 6.84
CA ILE A 58 -34.12 4.70 7.71
C ILE A 58 -32.77 4.30 8.28
N GLY A 59 -31.71 4.28 7.45
CA GLY A 59 -30.34 4.06 7.89
C GLY A 59 -29.89 5.04 8.97
N GLY A 60 -30.18 6.33 8.80
CA GLY A 60 -29.86 7.38 9.78
C GLY A 60 -30.57 7.19 11.13
N ILE A 61 -31.82 6.73 11.12
CA ILE A 61 -32.55 6.34 12.34
C ILE A 61 -31.86 5.14 13.01
N LEU A 62 -31.61 4.06 12.26
CA LEU A 62 -31.04 2.82 12.78
C LEU A 62 -29.61 3.01 13.31
N ILE A 63 -28.75 3.72 12.59
CA ILE A 63 -27.38 4.07 13.01
C ILE A 63 -27.42 4.99 14.23
N GLY A 64 -28.33 5.97 14.26
CA GLY A 64 -28.52 6.85 15.40
C GLY A 64 -28.91 6.13 16.70
N PHE A 65 -29.78 5.10 16.61
CA PHE A 65 -30.10 4.23 17.73
C PHE A 65 -28.96 3.26 18.08
N PHE A 66 -28.31 2.65 17.07
CA PHE A 66 -27.18 1.74 17.27
C PHE A 66 -26.02 2.43 18.01
N VAL A 67 -25.64 3.64 17.59
CA VAL A 67 -24.56 4.41 18.23
C VAL A 67 -24.95 4.84 19.65
N ARG A 68 -26.24 5.17 19.89
CA ARG A 68 -26.77 5.47 21.23
C ARG A 68 -26.74 4.26 22.17
N ALA A 69 -26.89 3.03 21.65
CA ALA A 69 -26.93 1.80 22.45
C ALA A 69 -25.54 1.15 22.63
N PHE A 70 -24.71 1.14 21.59
CA PHE A 70 -23.45 0.39 21.55
C PHE A 70 -22.19 1.26 21.52
N GLY A 71 -22.33 2.58 21.34
CA GLY A 71 -21.22 3.52 21.12
C GLY A 71 -20.86 3.66 19.63
N GLY A 72 -19.89 4.53 19.32
CA GLY A 72 -19.47 4.84 17.96
C GLY A 72 -18.70 3.71 17.27
N TYR A 73 -19.42 2.69 16.81
CA TYR A 73 -18.88 1.55 16.05
C TYR A 73 -19.37 1.54 14.59
N PRO A 74 -18.54 1.10 13.62
CA PRO A 74 -17.18 0.62 13.79
C PRO A 74 -16.23 1.74 14.22
N ARG A 75 -15.11 1.38 14.88
CA ARG A 75 -14.01 2.34 15.05
C ARG A 75 -13.54 2.76 13.66
N THR A 76 -13.28 4.05 13.47
CA THR A 76 -12.73 4.58 12.22
C THR A 76 -11.36 3.96 11.95
N LEU A 77 -10.96 3.93 10.67
CA LEU A 77 -9.66 3.41 10.26
C LEU A 77 -8.50 4.14 10.96
N GLN A 78 -8.68 5.43 11.26
CA GLN A 78 -7.71 6.25 11.99
C GLN A 78 -7.61 5.85 13.48
N GLU A 79 -8.73 5.65 14.18
CA GLU A 79 -8.73 5.20 15.59
C GLU A 79 -8.03 3.84 15.74
N SER A 80 -8.44 2.81 14.98
CA SER A 80 -7.84 1.47 15.10
C SER A 80 -6.36 1.43 14.71
N LEU A 81 -5.93 2.26 13.76
CA LEU A 81 -4.51 2.34 13.41
C LEU A 81 -3.69 3.14 14.43
N ASN A 82 -4.27 4.11 15.13
CA ASN A 82 -3.61 4.83 16.23
C ASN A 82 -3.51 3.96 17.48
N GLU A 83 -4.61 3.29 17.87
CA GLU A 83 -4.63 2.27 18.92
C GLU A 83 -3.56 1.20 18.71
N TYR A 84 -3.42 0.69 17.47
CA TYR A 84 -2.36 -0.25 17.14
C TYR A 84 -0.95 0.38 17.27
N GLN A 85 -0.76 1.62 16.83
CA GLN A 85 0.52 2.33 16.95
C GLN A 85 0.94 2.52 18.41
N GLU A 86 0.01 2.89 19.29
CA GLU A 86 0.25 3.15 20.71
C GLU A 86 0.38 1.86 21.53
N THR A 87 -0.54 0.91 21.37
CA THR A 87 -0.72 -0.23 22.30
C THR A 87 -0.19 -1.57 21.78
N LYS A 88 0.15 -1.66 20.49
CA LYS A 88 0.55 -2.90 19.77
C LYS A 88 -0.50 -4.03 19.88
N ARG A 89 -1.77 -3.64 19.80
CA ARG A 89 -2.98 -4.50 19.74
C ARG A 89 -4.13 -3.66 19.20
N ILE A 90 -5.26 -4.31 18.91
CA ILE A 90 -6.58 -3.66 18.77
C ILE A 90 -7.50 -4.38 19.76
N ASP A 91 -8.28 -3.63 20.55
CA ASP A 91 -9.10 -4.24 21.58
C ASP A 91 -10.29 -5.05 21.02
N TYR A 92 -10.59 -6.15 21.70
CA TYR A 92 -11.64 -7.11 21.34
C TYR A 92 -12.71 -7.25 22.44
N ARG A 93 -12.49 -6.64 23.61
CA ARG A 93 -13.33 -6.78 24.81
C ARG A 93 -14.73 -6.23 24.60
N ASP A 94 -15.66 -6.55 25.51
CA ASP A 94 -17.02 -6.02 25.55
C ASP A 94 -17.82 -6.22 24.24
N GLY A 95 -17.48 -7.26 23.47
CA GLY A 95 -18.10 -7.58 22.20
C GLY A 95 -17.68 -6.68 21.03
N GLN A 96 -16.59 -5.92 21.14
CA GLN A 96 -16.17 -4.95 20.13
C GLN A 96 -16.03 -5.51 18.72
N ILE A 97 -15.58 -6.77 18.55
CA ILE A 97 -15.53 -7.42 17.23
C ILE A 97 -16.93 -7.45 16.58
N ILE A 98 -17.97 -7.79 17.35
CA ILE A 98 -19.36 -7.86 16.90
C ILE A 98 -19.92 -6.44 16.68
N ARG A 99 -19.61 -5.47 17.54
CA ARG A 99 -20.02 -4.06 17.34
C ARG A 99 -19.43 -3.47 16.05
N ASN A 100 -18.16 -3.75 15.76
CA ASN A 100 -17.52 -3.35 14.49
C ASN A 100 -18.16 -4.03 13.27
N LEU A 101 -18.47 -5.33 13.37
CA LEU A 101 -19.15 -6.10 12.32
C LEU A 101 -20.55 -5.51 12.00
N LEU A 102 -21.41 -5.39 13.01
CA LEU A 102 -22.79 -4.93 12.84
C LEU A 102 -22.87 -3.45 12.44
N GLY A 103 -22.08 -2.58 13.08
CA GLY A 103 -22.01 -1.17 12.70
C GLY A 103 -21.48 -1.00 11.26
N GLY A 104 -20.48 -1.81 10.87
CA GLY A 104 -19.94 -1.81 9.52
C GLY A 104 -21.00 -2.14 8.47
N PHE A 105 -21.75 -3.22 8.67
CA PHE A 105 -22.88 -3.55 7.79
C PHE A 105 -23.97 -2.47 7.79
N LEU A 106 -24.38 -1.92 8.94
CA LEU A 106 -25.37 -0.84 8.97
C LEU A 106 -24.93 0.36 8.12
N VAL A 107 -23.68 0.81 8.27
CA VAL A 107 -23.17 1.96 7.51
C VAL A 107 -23.08 1.65 6.01
N LEU A 108 -22.53 0.50 5.62
CA LEU A 108 -22.37 0.12 4.20
C LEU A 108 -23.72 -0.12 3.50
N LEU A 109 -24.63 -0.86 4.13
CA LEU A 109 -25.89 -1.28 3.54
C LEU A 109 -26.88 -0.12 3.35
N PHE A 110 -26.83 0.90 4.20
CA PHE A 110 -27.66 2.11 4.05
C PHE A 110 -27.01 3.22 3.20
N GLY A 111 -26.03 2.86 2.36
CA GLY A 111 -25.57 3.71 1.24
C GLY A 111 -24.48 4.73 1.57
N ALA A 112 -23.84 4.64 2.74
CA ALA A 112 -22.86 5.63 3.21
C ALA A 112 -21.74 5.91 2.21
N SER A 113 -21.26 7.15 2.15
CA SER A 113 -20.06 7.51 1.38
C SER A 113 -18.76 7.06 2.10
N LEU A 114 -18.67 5.78 2.46
CA LEU A 114 -17.64 5.18 3.30
C LEU A 114 -17.35 3.75 2.84
N GLY A 115 -16.15 3.26 3.13
CA GLY A 115 -15.72 1.92 2.76
C GLY A 115 -15.58 0.92 3.92
N PRO A 116 -15.34 -0.36 3.60
CA PRO A 116 -15.27 -1.48 4.54
C PRO A 116 -13.98 -1.54 5.38
N GLU A 117 -12.95 -0.75 5.05
CA GLU A 117 -11.59 -0.89 5.61
C GLU A 117 -11.58 -0.79 7.13
N ALA A 118 -12.36 0.13 7.68
CA ALA A 118 -12.37 0.42 9.12
C ALA A 118 -12.94 -0.76 9.92
N ALA A 119 -14.10 -1.28 9.49
CA ALA A 119 -14.73 -2.44 10.10
C ALA A 119 -13.82 -3.68 10.01
N LEU A 120 -13.22 -3.94 8.84
CA LEU A 120 -12.33 -5.08 8.63
C LEU A 120 -11.02 -4.96 9.42
N VAL A 121 -10.35 -3.81 9.43
CA VAL A 121 -9.12 -3.59 10.20
C VAL A 121 -9.37 -3.72 11.70
N ALA A 122 -10.46 -3.15 12.22
CA ALA A 122 -10.83 -3.27 13.63
C ALA A 122 -11.17 -4.73 14.01
N MET A 123 -11.98 -5.41 13.18
CA MET A 123 -12.41 -6.79 13.40
C MET A 123 -11.24 -7.79 13.35
N ILE A 124 -10.39 -7.70 12.32
CA ILE A 124 -9.27 -8.62 12.10
C ILE A 124 -8.16 -8.37 13.13
N GLY A 125 -7.84 -7.10 13.44
CA GLY A 125 -6.89 -6.75 14.50
C GLY A 125 -7.35 -7.20 15.89
N GLY A 126 -8.64 -7.02 16.20
CA GLY A 126 -9.25 -7.52 17.43
C GLY A 126 -9.25 -9.04 17.51
N LEU A 127 -9.60 -9.74 16.42
CA LEU A 127 -9.60 -11.21 16.36
C LEU A 127 -8.20 -11.80 16.53
N ILE A 128 -7.18 -11.21 15.89
CA ILE A 128 -5.78 -11.62 16.04
C ILE A 128 -5.29 -11.35 17.47
N THR A 129 -5.64 -10.21 18.06
CA THR A 129 -5.35 -9.92 19.47
C THR A 129 -6.01 -10.94 20.40
N TYR A 130 -7.29 -11.29 20.18
CA TYR A 130 -8.01 -12.32 20.93
C TYR A 130 -7.32 -13.70 20.83
N VAL A 131 -6.98 -14.14 19.61
CA VAL A 131 -6.31 -15.43 19.40
C VAL A 131 -4.93 -15.45 20.04
N ALA A 132 -4.16 -14.37 19.93
CA ALA A 132 -2.83 -14.25 20.51
C ALA A 132 -2.84 -14.27 22.04
N ASP A 133 -3.71 -13.46 22.66
CA ASP A 133 -3.86 -13.41 24.13
C ASP A 133 -4.37 -14.77 24.66
N LYS A 134 -5.34 -15.40 23.98
CA LYS A 134 -5.86 -16.75 24.32
C LYS A 134 -4.81 -17.86 24.16
N ARG A 135 -3.89 -17.72 23.21
CA ARG A 135 -2.75 -18.64 22.99
C ARG A 135 -1.51 -18.27 23.82
N LYS A 136 -1.55 -17.20 24.64
CA LYS A 136 -0.44 -16.68 25.43
C LYS A 136 0.82 -16.35 24.59
N ILE A 137 0.60 -15.82 23.38
CA ILE A 137 1.68 -15.40 22.47
C ILE A 137 2.42 -14.19 23.05
N THR A 138 3.75 -14.16 22.90
CA THR A 138 4.60 -13.06 23.39
C THR A 138 4.21 -11.72 22.80
N ALA A 139 4.27 -10.63 23.57
CA ALA A 139 3.82 -9.30 23.16
C ALA A 139 4.44 -8.79 21.84
N SER A 140 5.72 -9.11 21.58
CA SER A 140 6.40 -8.80 20.30
C SER A 140 5.79 -9.58 19.13
N GLN A 141 5.64 -10.89 19.26
CA GLN A 141 5.00 -11.74 18.26
C GLN A 141 3.54 -11.34 18.01
N ARG A 142 2.79 -10.94 19.05
CA ARG A 142 1.44 -10.39 18.88
C ARG A 142 1.45 -9.10 18.09
N ALA A 143 2.41 -8.20 18.34
CA ALA A 143 2.55 -6.96 17.58
C ALA A 143 2.77 -7.27 16.09
N ASP A 144 3.74 -8.12 15.77
CA ASP A 144 4.02 -8.54 14.39
C ASP A 144 2.81 -9.22 13.72
N LEU A 145 2.14 -10.16 14.41
CA LEU A 145 0.94 -10.83 13.90
C LEU A 145 -0.22 -9.85 13.65
N THR A 146 -0.42 -8.87 14.53
CA THR A 146 -1.45 -7.82 14.38
C THR A 146 -1.10 -6.89 13.22
N GLU A 147 0.17 -6.53 13.06
CA GLU A 147 0.66 -5.76 11.92
C GLU A 147 0.41 -6.49 10.59
N PHE A 148 0.84 -7.76 10.51
CA PHE A 148 0.60 -8.63 9.36
C PHE A 148 -0.89 -8.77 9.07
N GLY A 149 -1.73 -8.86 10.10
CA GLY A 149 -3.18 -8.88 10.01
C GLY A 149 -3.76 -7.66 9.30
N ILE A 150 -3.37 -6.48 9.77
CA ILE A 150 -3.81 -5.18 9.27
C ILE A 150 -3.33 -4.94 7.84
N GLY A 151 -2.07 -5.25 7.52
CA GLY A 151 -1.56 -5.07 6.15
C GLY A 151 -2.04 -6.14 5.18
N THR A 152 -2.26 -7.38 5.62
CA THR A 152 -2.84 -8.42 4.78
C THR A 152 -4.30 -8.09 4.47
N SER A 153 -5.08 -7.62 5.46
CA SER A 153 -6.46 -7.20 5.20
C SER A 153 -6.50 -6.01 4.23
N LEU A 154 -5.73 -4.94 4.47
CA LEU A 154 -5.64 -3.82 3.52
C LEU A 154 -5.14 -4.26 2.13
N GLY A 155 -4.18 -5.18 2.04
CA GLY A 155 -3.66 -5.70 0.78
C GLY A 155 -4.67 -6.55 -0.01
N VAL A 156 -5.56 -7.27 0.67
CA VAL A 156 -6.65 -8.03 0.04
C VAL A 156 -7.84 -7.12 -0.31
N ILE A 157 -8.25 -6.24 0.61
CA ILE A 157 -9.39 -5.31 0.43
C ILE A 157 -9.21 -4.45 -0.83
N PHE A 158 -8.03 -3.85 -1.00
CA PHE A 158 -7.74 -3.01 -2.18
C PHE A 158 -7.31 -3.79 -3.42
N MET A 159 -7.40 -5.13 -3.39
CA MET A 159 -6.90 -6.03 -4.43
C MET A 159 -5.39 -5.90 -4.73
N THR A 160 -4.63 -5.22 -3.85
CA THR A 160 -3.24 -4.76 -4.05
C THR A 160 -2.29 -5.34 -2.99
N PRO A 161 -1.70 -6.54 -3.19
CA PRO A 161 -0.94 -7.25 -2.15
C PRO A 161 0.24 -6.48 -1.55
N LEU A 162 0.82 -5.51 -2.26
CA LEU A 162 1.95 -4.72 -1.78
C LEU A 162 1.56 -3.48 -0.95
N PHE A 163 0.27 -3.09 -0.90
CA PHE A 163 -0.14 -1.87 -0.20
C PHE A 163 0.12 -1.95 1.32
N GLY A 164 -0.42 -2.97 1.99
CA GLY A 164 -0.25 -3.13 3.44
C GLY A 164 1.20 -3.40 3.85
N VAL A 165 1.91 -4.22 3.07
CA VAL A 165 3.35 -4.46 3.24
C VAL A 165 4.13 -3.15 3.11
N GLY A 166 3.83 -2.33 2.09
CA GLY A 166 4.44 -1.03 1.88
C GLY A 166 4.13 -0.03 2.99
N ARG A 167 2.90 -0.03 3.51
CA ARG A 167 2.48 0.78 4.67
C ARG A 167 3.27 0.47 5.93
N SER A 168 3.62 -0.80 6.17
CA SER A 168 4.53 -1.19 7.25
C SER A 168 5.97 -0.82 6.94
N ALA A 169 6.47 -1.18 5.75
CA ALA A 169 7.86 -0.93 5.35
C ALA A 169 8.23 0.56 5.41
N GLU A 170 7.34 1.46 5.00
CA GLU A 170 7.57 2.91 5.00
C GLU A 170 7.63 3.53 6.42
N ARG A 171 7.16 2.82 7.45
CA ARG A 171 7.21 3.27 8.87
C ARG A 171 8.45 2.81 9.62
N GLU A 172 9.31 2.04 8.96
CA GLU A 172 10.33 1.23 9.60
C GLU A 172 11.73 1.67 9.18
N ASP A 173 12.67 1.82 10.12
CA ASP A 173 13.98 2.39 9.78
C ASP A 173 14.85 1.41 8.98
N TRP A 174 15.00 1.67 7.68
CA TRP A 174 15.83 0.90 6.75
C TRP A 174 17.32 1.24 6.81
N ARG A 175 17.76 2.14 7.69
CA ARG A 175 19.18 2.40 7.97
C ARG A 175 19.89 1.19 8.57
N VAL A 176 19.15 0.34 9.30
CA VAL A 176 19.66 -0.89 9.92
C VAL A 176 18.92 -2.09 9.35
N VAL A 177 19.41 -2.61 8.23
CA VAL A 177 18.85 -3.81 7.60
C VAL A 177 19.37 -5.06 8.32
N THR A 178 18.51 -5.74 9.08
CA THR A 178 18.84 -7.02 9.73
C THR A 178 18.25 -8.21 8.96
N GLU A 179 18.90 -9.36 9.06
CA GLU A 179 18.39 -10.61 8.46
C GLU A 179 17.01 -10.99 9.04
N SER A 180 16.74 -10.64 10.31
CA SER A 180 15.42 -10.81 10.94
C SER A 180 14.35 -9.92 10.30
N LYS A 181 14.67 -8.64 10.05
CA LYS A 181 13.77 -7.69 9.36
C LYS A 181 13.47 -8.15 7.93
N LEU A 182 14.47 -8.62 7.17
CA LEU A 182 14.23 -9.20 5.85
C LEU A 182 13.31 -10.43 5.91
N LYS A 183 13.51 -11.34 6.87
CA LYS A 183 12.61 -12.49 7.09
C LYS A 183 11.18 -12.06 7.44
N LYS A 184 11.01 -11.02 8.29
CA LYS A 184 9.70 -10.44 8.64
C LYS A 184 8.94 -10.03 7.37
N TYR A 185 9.56 -9.24 6.50
CA TYR A 185 8.90 -8.75 5.27
C TYR A 185 8.68 -9.84 4.21
N VAL A 186 9.56 -10.85 4.10
CA VAL A 186 9.31 -12.01 3.20
C VAL A 186 8.09 -12.82 3.67
N LEU A 187 7.97 -13.09 4.98
CA LEU A 187 6.81 -13.78 5.55
C LEU A 187 5.51 -12.95 5.41
N TYR A 188 5.62 -11.62 5.50
CA TYR A 188 4.51 -10.68 5.30
C TYR A 188 3.98 -10.74 3.86
N ILE A 189 4.87 -10.59 2.87
CA ILE A 189 4.52 -10.70 1.45
C ILE A 189 3.87 -12.06 1.16
N PHE A 190 4.45 -13.15 1.68
CA PHE A 190 3.90 -14.49 1.56
C PHE A 190 2.48 -14.60 2.17
N ALA A 191 2.27 -14.07 3.37
CA ALA A 191 0.95 -14.06 4.02
C ALA A 191 -0.08 -13.22 3.25
N THR A 192 0.30 -12.10 2.64
CA THR A 192 -0.63 -11.33 1.80
C THR A 192 -0.97 -12.06 0.50
N PHE A 193 -0.02 -12.78 -0.12
CA PHE A 193 -0.34 -13.65 -1.26
C PHE A 193 -1.23 -14.84 -0.88
N THR A 194 -1.03 -15.51 0.26
CA THR A 194 -1.96 -16.58 0.68
C THR A 194 -3.33 -16.02 1.12
N GLY A 195 -3.39 -14.78 1.60
CA GLY A 195 -4.65 -14.06 1.81
C GLY A 195 -5.37 -13.74 0.51
N PHE A 196 -4.64 -13.38 -0.55
CA PHE A 196 -5.23 -13.22 -1.88
C PHE A 196 -5.80 -14.55 -2.41
N VAL A 197 -5.10 -15.67 -2.19
CA VAL A 197 -5.61 -17.01 -2.50
C VAL A 197 -6.85 -17.36 -1.65
N GLY A 198 -6.83 -17.09 -0.34
CA GLY A 198 -7.98 -17.32 0.54
C GLY A 198 -9.22 -16.50 0.16
N TYR A 199 -9.01 -15.26 -0.30
CA TYR A 199 -10.06 -14.43 -0.87
C TYR A 199 -10.62 -15.04 -2.16
N LEU A 200 -9.78 -15.34 -3.16
CA LEU A 200 -10.21 -15.92 -4.45
C LEU A 200 -10.94 -17.26 -4.31
N LEU A 201 -10.53 -18.12 -3.36
CA LEU A 201 -11.20 -19.39 -3.06
C LEU A 201 -12.62 -19.19 -2.49
N THR A 202 -12.87 -18.06 -1.83
CA THR A 202 -14.13 -17.75 -1.13
C THR A 202 -15.04 -16.83 -1.96
N TYR A 203 -14.45 -16.02 -2.84
CA TYR A 203 -15.11 -15.04 -3.72
C TYR A 203 -16.30 -15.63 -4.48
N ASN A 204 -16.09 -16.80 -5.10
CA ASN A 204 -17.10 -17.49 -5.93
C ASN A 204 -18.31 -18.05 -5.15
N LEU A 205 -18.37 -17.88 -3.82
CA LEU A 205 -19.56 -18.19 -3.02
C LEU A 205 -20.65 -17.11 -3.12
N PHE A 206 -20.35 -15.98 -3.75
CA PHE A 206 -21.24 -14.82 -3.87
C PHE A 206 -21.44 -14.43 -5.34
N PRO A 207 -22.66 -14.06 -5.77
CA PRO A 207 -22.94 -13.64 -7.13
C PRO A 207 -22.40 -12.23 -7.41
N ASP A 208 -22.04 -11.99 -8.67
CA ASP A 208 -21.89 -10.67 -9.29
C ASP A 208 -20.97 -9.66 -8.57
N GLN A 209 -19.94 -10.11 -7.84
CA GLN A 209 -18.90 -9.22 -7.34
C GLN A 209 -18.12 -8.60 -8.51
N GLU A 210 -18.14 -7.28 -8.64
CA GLU A 210 -17.33 -6.56 -9.64
C GLU A 210 -15.84 -6.44 -9.23
N GLN A 211 -14.98 -6.07 -10.19
CA GLN A 211 -13.57 -5.79 -9.90
C GLN A 211 -13.39 -4.46 -9.17
N VAL A 212 -13.20 -4.55 -7.85
CA VAL A 212 -12.69 -3.49 -6.97
C VAL A 212 -11.68 -2.59 -7.69
N PHE A 213 -12.02 -1.31 -7.86
CA PHE A 213 -11.15 -0.28 -8.44
C PHE A 213 -10.55 -0.56 -9.83
N ALA A 214 -11.25 -1.30 -10.68
CA ALA A 214 -10.99 -1.23 -12.11
C ALA A 214 -11.18 0.21 -12.63
N ILE A 215 -10.22 0.71 -13.43
CA ILE A 215 -10.30 1.99 -14.14
C ILE A 215 -10.22 1.72 -15.65
N ARG A 216 -10.89 2.53 -16.47
CA ARG A 216 -10.62 2.55 -17.92
C ARG A 216 -9.13 2.87 -18.17
N ARG A 217 -8.39 1.93 -18.76
CA ARG A 217 -6.97 2.12 -19.11
C ARG A 217 -6.81 3.31 -20.06
N MET A 218 -6.39 4.45 -19.52
CA MET A 218 -6.00 5.62 -20.32
C MET A 218 -4.63 5.38 -20.93
N ALA A 219 -4.42 5.88 -22.16
CA ALA A 219 -3.17 5.71 -22.87
C ALA A 219 -1.98 6.36 -22.14
N THR A 220 -0.88 5.64 -21.98
CA THR A 220 0.39 6.11 -21.38
C THR A 220 1.25 6.92 -22.37
N ASN A 221 0.60 7.63 -23.29
CA ASN A 221 1.26 8.46 -24.30
C ASN A 221 1.93 9.68 -23.63
N PHE A 222 3.24 9.63 -23.45
CA PHE A 222 4.02 10.74 -22.92
C PHE A 222 4.24 11.84 -23.97
N THR A 223 3.81 13.05 -23.64
CA THR A 223 4.13 14.28 -24.37
C THR A 223 4.92 15.23 -23.47
N TRP A 224 5.82 16.03 -24.04
CA TRP A 224 6.63 16.98 -23.27
C TRP A 224 5.78 17.98 -22.49
N GLN A 225 4.68 18.45 -23.08
CA GLN A 225 3.66 19.28 -22.44
C GLN A 225 3.02 18.57 -21.23
N GLY A 226 2.72 17.27 -21.34
CA GLY A 226 2.16 16.48 -20.25
C GLY A 226 3.15 16.29 -19.09
N VAL A 227 4.44 16.08 -19.40
CA VAL A 227 5.50 16.02 -18.38
C VAL A 227 5.63 17.36 -17.64
N LEU A 228 5.56 18.50 -18.34
CA LEU A 228 5.54 19.82 -17.72
C LEU A 228 4.30 20.02 -16.84
N LEU A 229 3.12 19.59 -17.31
CA LEU A 229 1.85 19.65 -16.58
C LEU A 229 1.79 18.73 -15.35
N CYS A 230 2.72 17.77 -15.20
CA CYS A 230 2.82 16.99 -13.97
C CYS A 230 3.14 17.89 -12.75
N ILE A 231 3.90 18.98 -12.92
CA ILE A 231 4.26 19.89 -11.83
C ILE A 231 3.02 20.57 -11.19
N PRO A 232 2.17 21.29 -11.94
CA PRO A 232 0.94 21.85 -11.35
C PRO A 232 -0.03 20.77 -10.88
N MET A 233 -0.10 19.59 -11.53
CA MET A 233 -0.96 18.49 -11.07
C MET A 233 -0.51 17.88 -9.73
N ILE A 234 0.80 17.83 -9.44
CA ILE A 234 1.32 17.47 -8.10
C ILE A 234 0.88 18.51 -7.06
N ILE A 235 1.00 19.80 -7.38
CA ILE A 235 0.64 20.89 -6.46
C ILE A 235 -0.88 20.89 -6.17
N LEU A 236 -1.71 20.78 -7.22
CA LEU A 236 -3.17 20.71 -7.09
C LEU A 236 -3.61 19.46 -6.32
N GLY A 237 -3.00 18.30 -6.58
CA GLY A 237 -3.22 17.07 -5.83
C GLY A 237 -2.84 17.22 -4.36
N ALA A 238 -1.68 17.82 -4.06
CA ALA A 238 -1.24 18.08 -2.69
C ALA A 238 -2.17 19.05 -1.94
N CYS A 239 -2.65 20.10 -2.60
CA CYS A 239 -3.63 21.04 -2.06
C CYS A 239 -4.98 20.36 -1.78
N PHE A 240 -5.50 19.53 -2.70
CA PHE A 240 -6.69 18.72 -2.45
C PHE A 240 -6.47 17.73 -1.29
N GLY A 241 -5.26 17.15 -1.20
CA GLY A 241 -4.85 16.30 -0.08
C GLY A 241 -4.93 17.01 1.27
N LYS A 242 -4.45 18.26 1.36
CA LYS A 242 -4.59 19.08 2.58
C LYS A 242 -6.03 19.50 2.85
N PHE A 243 -6.82 19.81 1.82
CA PHE A 243 -8.25 20.09 1.97
C PHE A 243 -9.03 18.89 2.53
N PHE A 244 -8.79 17.68 2.03
CA PHE A 244 -9.40 16.45 2.56
C PHE A 244 -8.99 16.17 4.01
N LEU A 245 -7.73 16.44 4.38
CA LEU A 245 -7.26 16.36 5.77
C LEU A 245 -7.98 17.36 6.68
N PHE A 246 -8.13 18.62 6.24
CA PHE A 246 -8.84 19.67 6.96
C PHE A 246 -10.32 19.32 7.17
N LEU A 247 -11.03 18.85 6.14
CA LEU A 247 -12.42 18.39 6.27
C LEU A 247 -12.54 17.25 7.30
N ARG A 248 -11.58 16.31 7.33
CA ARG A 248 -11.58 15.20 8.30
C ARG A 248 -11.38 15.67 9.74
N GLU A 249 -10.51 16.65 9.96
CA GLU A 249 -10.31 17.25 11.28
C GLU A 249 -11.56 18.01 11.75
N LYS A 250 -12.19 18.80 10.87
CA LYS A 250 -13.43 19.51 11.20
C LYS A 250 -14.60 18.56 11.44
N SER A 251 -14.67 17.45 10.70
CA SER A 251 -15.60 16.34 10.96
C SER A 251 -15.43 15.78 12.37
N GLU A 252 -14.20 15.46 12.78
CA GLU A 252 -13.93 14.89 14.10
C GLU A 252 -14.21 15.89 15.23
N GLN A 253 -13.85 17.17 15.06
CA GLN A 253 -14.18 18.24 16.00
C GLN A 253 -15.70 18.47 16.13
N LEU A 254 -16.45 18.34 15.04
CA LEU A 254 -17.91 18.45 15.05
C LEU A 254 -18.56 17.26 15.76
N ASN A 255 -18.09 16.04 15.49
CA ASN A 255 -18.54 14.82 16.15
C ASN A 255 -18.35 14.89 17.68
N GLN A 256 -17.13 15.19 18.12
CA GLN A 256 -16.78 15.27 19.55
C GLN A 256 -17.56 16.34 20.33
N ARG A 257 -18.06 17.39 19.65
CA ARG A 257 -18.83 18.47 20.27
C ARG A 257 -20.28 18.08 20.57
N ILE A 258 -20.82 17.02 19.97
CA ILE A 258 -22.26 16.76 19.92
C ILE A 258 -22.66 15.50 20.70
N ARG A 259 -23.39 15.70 21.81
CA ARG A 259 -23.75 14.63 22.77
C ARG A 259 -24.82 13.65 22.29
N ASN A 260 -25.65 14.03 21.32
CA ASN A 260 -26.79 13.24 20.85
C ASN A 260 -26.55 12.76 19.40
N PRO A 261 -26.24 11.47 19.16
CA PRO A 261 -25.92 10.98 17.82
C PRO A 261 -27.16 10.85 16.91
N LEU A 262 -28.34 10.60 17.47
CA LEU A 262 -29.55 10.26 16.69
C LEU A 262 -30.00 11.37 15.71
N PRO A 263 -30.16 12.65 16.09
CA PRO A 263 -30.55 13.69 15.14
C PRO A 263 -29.52 13.92 14.02
N LEU A 264 -28.23 13.72 14.34
CA LEU A 264 -27.13 13.84 13.37
C LEU A 264 -27.15 12.69 12.36
N ALA A 265 -27.26 11.45 12.83
CA ALA A 265 -27.32 10.29 11.95
C ALA A 265 -28.52 10.39 11.00
N ILE A 266 -29.67 10.86 11.48
CA ILE A 266 -30.85 11.17 10.66
C ILE A 266 -30.56 12.29 9.64
N PHE A 267 -29.98 13.41 10.06
CA PHE A 267 -29.62 14.52 9.16
C PHE A 267 -28.68 14.08 8.03
N ALA A 268 -27.63 13.32 8.35
CA ALA A 268 -26.72 12.78 7.35
C ALA A 268 -27.42 11.76 6.43
N GLY A 269 -28.34 10.94 6.95
CA GLY A 269 -29.15 10.04 6.14
C GLY A 269 -30.05 10.76 5.14
N ILE A 270 -30.72 11.83 5.58
CA ILE A 270 -31.54 12.70 4.71
C ILE A 270 -30.66 13.35 3.64
N LEU A 271 -29.53 13.98 4.02
CA LEU A 271 -28.64 14.66 3.08
C LEU A 271 -28.01 13.70 2.06
N LEU A 272 -27.51 12.55 2.52
CA LEU A 272 -26.97 11.48 1.69
C LEU A 272 -28.03 10.96 0.70
N GLY A 273 -29.27 10.79 1.16
CA GLY A 273 -30.39 10.38 0.34
C GLY A 273 -30.79 11.43 -0.72
N VAL A 274 -30.81 12.73 -0.36
CA VAL A 274 -31.01 13.83 -1.33
C VAL A 274 -29.91 13.84 -2.38
N LEU A 275 -28.64 13.74 -1.97
CA LEU A 275 -27.51 13.67 -2.90
C LEU A 275 -27.58 12.41 -3.78
N GLY A 276 -27.99 11.26 -3.23
CA GLY A 276 -28.18 10.01 -3.96
C GLY A 276 -29.27 10.08 -5.05
N MET A 277 -30.31 10.90 -4.85
CA MET A 277 -31.30 11.21 -5.90
C MET A 277 -30.74 12.11 -7.01
N ILE A 278 -29.76 12.96 -6.70
CA ILE A 278 -29.09 13.84 -7.68
C ILE A 278 -28.04 13.07 -8.48
N SER A 279 -27.26 12.21 -7.82
CA SER A 279 -26.30 11.32 -8.48
C SER A 279 -25.97 10.10 -7.61
N PRO A 280 -25.98 8.87 -8.18
CA PRO A 280 -25.58 7.66 -7.44
C PRO A 280 -24.12 7.70 -6.99
N TYR A 281 -23.27 8.53 -7.61
CA TYR A 281 -21.86 8.67 -7.25
C TYR A 281 -21.63 9.23 -5.84
N PHE A 282 -22.61 9.91 -5.23
CA PHE A 282 -22.50 10.35 -3.84
C PHE A 282 -22.69 9.20 -2.84
N LEU A 283 -23.43 8.14 -3.19
CA LEU A 283 -23.63 6.94 -2.37
C LEU A 283 -22.42 6.00 -2.40
N PHE A 284 -22.31 5.13 -1.40
CA PHE A 284 -21.31 4.05 -1.27
C PHE A 284 -19.83 4.50 -1.23
N SER A 285 -18.93 3.54 -1.03
CA SER A 285 -17.48 3.74 -1.03
C SER A 285 -16.93 4.37 -2.33
N GLY A 286 -17.61 4.17 -3.46
CA GLY A 286 -17.15 4.53 -4.81
C GLY A 286 -16.35 3.42 -5.52
N GLU A 287 -16.18 2.28 -4.84
CA GLU A 287 -15.35 1.13 -5.21
C GLU A 287 -15.74 0.45 -6.53
N HIS A 288 -16.96 -0.08 -6.62
CA HIS A 288 -17.51 -0.70 -7.84
C HIS A 288 -17.76 0.37 -8.93
N ASN A 289 -18.34 1.51 -8.52
CA ASN A 289 -18.71 2.60 -9.42
C ASN A 289 -17.53 3.33 -10.11
N LEU A 290 -16.27 3.06 -9.75
CA LEU A 290 -15.12 3.75 -10.36
C LEU A 290 -14.94 3.40 -11.84
N LEU A 291 -15.20 2.14 -12.24
CA LEU A 291 -15.05 1.72 -13.64
C LEU A 291 -16.11 2.35 -14.54
N SER A 292 -17.37 2.36 -14.08
CA SER A 292 -18.49 2.97 -14.80
C SER A 292 -18.34 4.49 -14.86
N PHE A 293 -17.96 5.13 -13.75
CA PHE A 293 -17.65 6.56 -13.69
C PHE A 293 -16.52 6.96 -14.64
N THR A 294 -15.38 6.27 -14.64
CA THR A 294 -14.23 6.63 -15.51
C THR A 294 -14.47 6.39 -17.00
N ARG A 295 -15.54 5.66 -17.37
CA ARG A 295 -16.05 5.61 -18.76
C ARG A 295 -16.97 6.79 -19.07
N GLN A 296 -17.90 7.13 -18.17
CA GLN A 296 -18.82 8.26 -18.37
C GLN A 296 -18.13 9.62 -18.28
N ALA A 297 -17.02 9.72 -17.56
CA ALA A 297 -16.28 10.97 -17.36
C ALA A 297 -15.78 11.64 -18.66
N GLU A 298 -15.66 10.90 -19.77
CA GLU A 298 -15.31 11.48 -21.07
C GLU A 298 -16.42 12.36 -21.67
N THR A 299 -17.68 12.16 -21.29
CA THR A 299 -18.82 12.98 -21.74
C THR A 299 -19.24 14.04 -20.72
N MET A 300 -18.66 14.04 -19.53
CA MET A 300 -18.91 15.04 -18.49
C MET A 300 -17.99 16.25 -18.68
N ASN A 301 -18.49 17.45 -18.34
CA ASN A 301 -17.67 18.66 -18.33
C ASN A 301 -16.85 18.79 -17.03
N PHE A 302 -15.84 19.66 -17.07
CA PHE A 302 -14.99 20.04 -15.92
C PHE A 302 -15.77 20.25 -14.61
N PHE A 303 -16.84 21.04 -14.63
CA PHE A 303 -17.58 21.42 -13.43
C PHE A 303 -18.36 20.26 -12.81
N ILE A 304 -18.94 19.37 -13.62
CA ILE A 304 -19.64 18.16 -13.14
C ILE A 304 -18.65 17.21 -12.46
N LEU A 305 -17.49 16.98 -13.08
CA LEU A 305 -16.45 16.10 -12.52
C LEU A 305 -15.87 16.67 -11.22
N LEU A 306 -15.62 17.98 -11.18
CA LEU A 306 -15.16 18.69 -9.98
C LEU A 306 -16.22 18.66 -8.86
N LEU A 307 -17.51 18.85 -9.18
CA LEU A 307 -18.62 18.79 -8.23
C LEU A 307 -18.79 17.38 -7.64
N ILE A 308 -18.73 16.34 -8.47
CA ILE A 308 -18.78 14.94 -8.02
C ILE A 308 -17.60 14.65 -7.08
N GLY A 309 -16.37 15.02 -7.47
CA GLY A 309 -15.18 14.73 -6.67
C GLY A 309 -15.11 15.50 -5.35
N LEU A 310 -15.36 16.81 -5.35
CA LEU A 310 -15.40 17.61 -4.12
C LEU A 310 -16.60 17.24 -3.25
N GLY A 311 -17.79 17.05 -3.85
CA GLY A 311 -18.99 16.64 -3.14
C GLY A 311 -18.84 15.26 -2.49
N LYS A 312 -18.15 14.32 -3.14
CA LYS A 312 -17.80 13.01 -2.56
C LYS A 312 -16.91 13.15 -1.33
N ALA A 313 -15.88 13.98 -1.40
CA ALA A 313 -15.02 14.26 -0.25
C ALA A 313 -15.82 14.91 0.90
N VAL A 314 -16.74 15.83 0.61
CA VAL A 314 -17.57 16.50 1.62
C VAL A 314 -18.58 15.55 2.26
N ILE A 315 -19.37 14.79 1.49
CA ILE A 315 -20.40 13.90 2.06
C ILE A 315 -19.78 12.74 2.87
N THR A 316 -18.61 12.24 2.46
CA THR A 316 -17.79 11.30 3.26
C THR A 316 -17.51 11.84 4.67
N MET A 317 -17.17 13.13 4.78
CA MET A 317 -16.84 13.76 6.07
C MET A 317 -18.09 14.15 6.86
N ILE A 318 -19.21 14.48 6.20
CA ILE A 318 -20.50 14.68 6.90
C ILE A 318 -21.00 13.36 7.49
N CYS A 319 -20.87 12.23 6.77
CA CYS A 319 -21.15 10.90 7.32
C CYS A 319 -20.36 10.65 8.62
N LEU A 320 -19.03 10.81 8.61
CA LEU A 320 -18.18 10.64 9.79
C LEU A 320 -18.57 11.58 10.94
N ALA A 321 -18.78 12.88 10.65
CA ALA A 321 -19.19 13.88 11.63
C ALA A 321 -20.53 13.54 12.30
N CYS A 322 -21.40 12.83 11.59
CA CYS A 322 -22.71 12.41 12.03
C CYS A 322 -22.79 10.95 12.51
N ASN A 323 -21.67 10.37 12.95
CA ASN A 323 -21.56 9.00 13.48
C ASN A 323 -21.92 7.85 12.51
N TRP A 324 -22.03 8.11 11.21
CA TRP A 324 -21.88 7.04 10.23
C TRP A 324 -20.38 6.76 10.12
N ARG A 325 -19.87 5.74 10.81
CA ARG A 325 -18.42 5.48 10.94
C ARG A 325 -17.96 4.39 9.96
N GLY A 326 -16.82 4.59 9.30
CA GLY A 326 -16.33 3.69 8.27
C GLY A 326 -14.94 4.05 7.75
N GLY A 327 -14.51 3.37 6.69
CA GLY A 327 -13.24 3.64 6.02
C GLY A 327 -13.32 4.81 5.04
N THR A 328 -12.18 5.45 4.79
CA THR A 328 -12.07 6.70 4.01
C THR A 328 -11.12 6.62 2.82
N ILE A 329 -10.44 5.49 2.60
CA ILE A 329 -9.50 5.31 1.48
C ILE A 329 -10.28 5.10 0.17
N PHE A 330 -11.37 4.34 0.17
CA PHE A 330 -12.20 4.20 -1.03
C PHE A 330 -12.78 5.54 -1.54
N PRO A 331 -13.50 6.34 -0.72
CA PRO A 331 -14.00 7.65 -1.18
C PRO A 331 -12.89 8.65 -1.51
N MET A 332 -11.74 8.59 -0.81
CA MET A 332 -10.58 9.43 -1.10
C MET A 332 -10.06 9.23 -2.52
N ILE A 333 -9.90 7.97 -2.94
CA ILE A 333 -9.39 7.62 -4.26
C ILE A 333 -10.40 8.00 -5.34
N PHE A 334 -11.68 7.68 -5.15
CA PHE A 334 -12.74 8.11 -6.08
C PHE A 334 -12.78 9.64 -6.23
N SER A 335 -12.75 10.38 -5.11
CA SER A 335 -12.74 11.85 -5.11
C SER A 335 -11.51 12.41 -5.84
N SER A 336 -10.33 11.82 -5.59
CA SER A 336 -9.07 12.24 -6.22
C SER A 336 -9.11 12.01 -7.72
N ILE A 337 -9.60 10.85 -8.19
CA ILE A 337 -9.71 10.52 -9.60
C ILE A 337 -10.75 11.38 -10.31
N ALA A 338 -11.90 11.66 -9.68
CA ALA A 338 -12.92 12.55 -10.23
C ALA A 338 -12.39 13.97 -10.48
N ILE A 339 -11.66 14.55 -9.52
CA ILE A 339 -11.04 15.87 -9.68
C ILE A 339 -9.90 15.82 -10.70
N ALA A 340 -9.10 14.75 -10.72
CA ALA A 340 -8.04 14.59 -11.69
C ALA A 340 -8.57 14.46 -13.13
N LEU A 341 -9.69 13.76 -13.31
CA LEU A 341 -10.41 13.65 -14.59
C LEU A 341 -11.00 14.99 -15.01
N ALA A 342 -11.48 15.83 -14.08
CA ALA A 342 -11.89 17.20 -14.38
C ALA A 342 -10.74 17.98 -15.04
N PHE A 343 -9.54 17.97 -14.45
CA PHE A 343 -8.37 18.62 -15.05
C PHE A 343 -7.92 17.94 -16.36
N ALA A 344 -7.98 16.61 -16.46
CA ALA A 344 -7.64 15.90 -17.70
C ALA A 344 -8.62 16.17 -18.86
N ASN A 345 -9.89 16.50 -18.58
CA ASN A 345 -10.90 16.90 -19.56
C ASN A 345 -10.52 18.20 -20.30
N ILE A 346 -9.79 19.11 -19.64
CA ILE A 346 -9.34 20.40 -20.20
C ILE A 346 -7.85 20.42 -20.60
N LEU A 347 -7.08 19.36 -20.31
CA LEU A 347 -5.65 19.25 -20.61
C LEU A 347 -5.39 18.13 -21.64
N PRO A 348 -5.20 18.47 -22.94
CA PRO A 348 -5.15 17.48 -24.04
C PRO A 348 -3.84 16.65 -24.09
N TYR A 349 -3.04 16.65 -23.02
CA TYR A 349 -1.67 16.16 -23.01
C TYR A 349 -1.44 15.10 -21.92
N SER A 350 -1.09 13.88 -22.32
CA SER A 350 -0.77 12.77 -21.40
C SER A 350 -1.82 12.51 -20.30
N PRO A 351 -3.14 12.48 -20.58
CA PRO A 351 -4.18 12.52 -19.54
C PRO A 351 -4.09 11.38 -18.52
N GLY A 352 -3.72 10.16 -18.93
CA GLY A 352 -3.50 9.05 -18.00
C GLY A 352 -2.36 9.29 -17.01
N VAL A 353 -1.30 9.99 -17.43
CA VAL A 353 -0.17 10.38 -16.56
C VAL A 353 -0.63 11.47 -15.59
N LEU A 354 -1.36 12.48 -16.07
CA LEU A 354 -1.87 13.57 -15.22
C LEU A 354 -2.85 13.05 -14.14
N VAL A 355 -3.73 12.11 -14.51
CA VAL A 355 -4.64 11.47 -13.54
C VAL A 355 -3.88 10.67 -12.49
N ALA A 356 -2.92 9.84 -12.91
CA ALA A 356 -2.11 9.05 -12.00
C ALA A 356 -1.30 9.94 -11.04
N VAL A 357 -0.66 10.99 -11.56
CA VAL A 357 0.17 11.93 -10.82
C VAL A 357 -0.63 12.75 -9.79
N PHE A 358 -1.78 13.30 -10.16
CA PHE A 358 -2.67 14.02 -9.22
C PHE A 358 -3.18 13.07 -8.12
N THR A 359 -3.68 11.89 -8.51
CA THR A 359 -4.26 10.91 -7.59
C THR A 359 -3.22 10.43 -6.58
N ALA A 360 -1.99 10.15 -7.05
CA ALA A 360 -0.86 9.81 -6.20
C ALA A 360 -0.49 10.95 -5.24
N ALA A 361 -0.39 12.19 -5.73
CA ALA A 361 -0.09 13.37 -4.91
C ALA A 361 -1.12 13.58 -3.78
N ALA A 362 -2.42 13.51 -4.11
CA ALA A 362 -3.50 13.67 -3.14
C ALA A 362 -3.51 12.56 -2.08
N CYS A 363 -3.58 11.29 -2.50
CA CYS A 363 -3.63 10.17 -1.58
C CYS A 363 -2.36 10.05 -0.72
N ALA A 364 -1.17 10.32 -1.27
CA ALA A 364 0.08 10.26 -0.52
C ALA A 364 0.15 11.30 0.60
N VAL A 365 -0.42 12.50 0.40
CA VAL A 365 -0.53 13.54 1.45
C VAL A 365 -1.54 13.13 2.53
N ILE A 366 -2.68 12.57 2.15
CA ILE A 366 -3.74 12.19 3.10
C ILE A 366 -3.34 10.96 3.95
N LEU A 367 -2.66 9.99 3.33
CA LEU A 367 -2.12 8.79 3.99
C LEU A 367 -0.80 9.06 4.72
N LYS A 368 -0.12 10.18 4.43
CA LYS A 368 1.24 10.55 4.86
C LYS A 368 2.30 9.48 4.50
N GLN A 369 2.12 8.81 3.36
CA GLN A 369 2.83 7.59 2.97
C GLN A 369 2.97 7.42 1.45
N PRO A 370 3.95 8.12 0.81
CA PRO A 370 4.14 8.05 -0.65
C PRO A 370 4.53 6.67 -1.20
N PHE A 371 5.33 5.86 -0.50
CA PHE A 371 5.68 4.52 -0.98
C PHE A 371 4.49 3.56 -0.87
N ALA A 372 3.76 3.54 0.24
CA ALA A 372 2.55 2.74 0.36
C ALA A 372 1.50 3.14 -0.68
N THR A 373 1.37 4.44 -0.97
CA THR A 373 0.46 4.97 -2.01
C THR A 373 0.87 4.49 -3.41
N ALA A 374 2.17 4.39 -3.71
CA ALA A 374 2.63 3.82 -4.97
C ALA A 374 2.32 2.32 -5.08
N CYS A 375 2.48 1.56 -4.00
CA CYS A 375 2.11 0.14 -3.94
C CYS A 375 0.59 -0.10 -4.08
N LEU A 376 -0.23 0.83 -3.58
CA LEU A 376 -1.69 0.83 -3.73
C LEU A 376 -2.11 1.06 -5.19
N PHE A 377 -1.47 1.98 -5.90
CA PHE A 377 -1.84 2.27 -7.29
C PHE A 377 -1.19 1.35 -8.34
N LEU A 378 -0.34 0.40 -7.93
CA LEU A 378 0.41 -0.51 -8.83
C LEU A 378 -0.48 -1.38 -9.73
N LEU A 379 -1.73 -1.65 -9.33
CA LEU A 379 -2.73 -2.39 -10.11
C LEU A 379 -3.89 -1.52 -10.61
N VAL A 380 -3.94 -0.26 -10.18
CA VAL A 380 -4.99 0.72 -10.52
C VAL A 380 -4.58 1.56 -11.74
N PHE A 381 -3.29 1.86 -11.86
CA PHE A 381 -2.66 2.49 -13.03
C PHE A 381 -1.64 1.54 -13.68
N PRO A 382 -1.31 1.72 -14.98
CA PRO A 382 -0.29 0.91 -15.65
C PRO A 382 1.05 0.95 -14.92
N VAL A 383 1.73 -0.20 -14.80
CA VAL A 383 2.96 -0.34 -13.98
C VAL A 383 4.11 0.56 -14.45
N GLU A 384 4.11 0.95 -15.73
CA GLU A 384 4.97 1.97 -16.34
C GLU A 384 4.95 3.31 -15.58
N LEU A 385 3.81 3.65 -14.99
CA LEU A 385 3.62 4.90 -14.23
C LEU A 385 4.09 4.80 -12.77
N PHE A 386 4.53 3.64 -12.28
CA PHE A 386 4.88 3.44 -10.86
C PHE A 386 5.90 4.46 -10.34
N LEU A 387 6.95 4.75 -11.13
CA LEU A 387 7.96 5.75 -10.76
C LEU A 387 7.39 7.17 -10.72
N TRP A 388 6.49 7.51 -11.65
CA TRP A 388 5.80 8.81 -11.68
C TRP A 388 4.83 8.98 -10.52
N VAL A 389 4.05 7.94 -10.21
CA VAL A 389 3.15 7.85 -9.05
C VAL A 389 3.93 8.03 -7.74
N TRP A 390 5.03 7.28 -7.56
CA TRP A 390 5.87 7.38 -6.36
C TRP A 390 6.52 8.76 -6.21
N LEU A 391 7.11 9.28 -7.30
CA LEU A 391 7.74 10.60 -7.32
C LEU A 391 6.72 11.71 -7.05
N ALA A 392 5.53 11.65 -7.65
CA ALA A 392 4.44 12.59 -7.42
C ALA A 392 4.00 12.59 -5.95
N GLY A 393 3.77 11.42 -5.36
CA GLY A 393 3.43 11.28 -3.94
C GLY A 393 4.52 11.82 -3.01
N TYR A 394 5.79 11.57 -3.33
CA TYR A 394 6.94 12.06 -2.56
C TYR A 394 7.07 13.59 -2.64
N LEU A 395 7.00 14.15 -3.84
CA LEU A 395 7.08 15.60 -4.07
C LEU A 395 5.88 16.35 -3.47
N ALA A 396 4.67 15.78 -3.51
CA ALA A 396 3.49 16.34 -2.86
C ALA A 396 3.66 16.46 -1.34
N ASN A 397 4.18 15.42 -0.69
CA ASN A 397 4.50 15.46 0.74
C ASN A 397 5.63 16.46 1.04
N LEU A 398 6.69 16.51 0.21
CA LEU A 398 7.80 17.45 0.39
C LEU A 398 7.35 18.92 0.23
N PHE A 399 6.45 19.19 -0.71
CA PHE A 399 5.81 20.51 -0.89
C PHE A 399 5.01 20.90 0.36
N VAL A 400 4.12 20.01 0.82
CA VAL A 400 3.33 20.20 2.05
C VAL A 400 4.20 20.43 3.30
N GLN A 401 5.36 19.77 3.38
CA GLN A 401 6.32 19.95 4.48
C GLN A 401 7.13 21.24 4.41
N ARG A 402 7.32 21.85 3.22
CA ARG A 402 8.15 23.05 3.05
C ARG A 402 7.36 24.35 3.07
N VAL A 403 6.09 24.33 2.72
CA VAL A 403 5.23 25.54 2.75
C VAL A 403 4.84 25.87 4.20
N PRO A 404 5.18 27.07 4.73
CA PRO A 404 4.88 27.43 6.13
C PRO A 404 3.39 27.39 6.47
N PHE A 405 2.52 27.80 5.54
CA PHE A 405 1.05 27.73 5.67
C PHE A 405 0.52 26.31 5.94
N PHE A 406 1.31 25.27 5.65
CA PHE A 406 0.95 23.87 5.86
C PHE A 406 1.64 23.20 7.06
N HIS A 407 2.39 23.95 7.88
CA HIS A 407 3.09 23.47 9.08
C HIS A 407 2.15 23.19 10.27
N GLU A 408 1.35 22.14 10.15
CA GLU A 408 0.90 21.36 11.30
C GLU A 408 1.71 20.08 11.39
N ALA A 409 1.78 19.45 12.56
CA ALA A 409 2.71 18.34 12.86
C ALA A 409 2.61 17.16 11.87
N GLN A 410 3.46 17.21 10.84
CA GLN A 410 3.61 16.19 9.79
C GLN A 410 5.05 15.70 9.70
N THR A 411 5.56 15.25 10.85
CA THR A 411 6.73 14.36 10.96
C THR A 411 6.42 13.01 10.29
N ILE A 412 6.45 13.00 8.96
CA ILE A 412 6.89 11.81 8.25
C ILE A 412 8.28 11.50 8.81
N GLN A 413 8.51 10.28 9.27
CA GLN A 413 9.87 9.79 9.49
C GLN A 413 10.49 9.64 8.11
N THR A 414 11.03 10.74 7.57
CA THR A 414 11.52 10.79 6.21
C THR A 414 12.58 9.72 6.06
N PHE A 415 12.57 9.02 4.92
CA PHE A 415 13.73 8.32 4.42
C PHE A 415 14.84 9.37 4.20
N LYS A 416 15.55 9.75 5.27
CA LYS A 416 16.69 10.66 5.16
C LYS A 416 17.77 9.84 4.49
N LEU A 417 17.90 10.08 3.17
CA LEU A 417 18.99 9.61 2.32
C LEU A 417 20.31 9.68 3.09
N PRO A 418 21.29 8.80 2.78
CA PRO A 418 22.63 8.97 3.31
C PRO A 418 23.07 10.40 3.00
N GLN A 419 23.31 11.19 4.05
CA GLN A 419 24.21 12.32 3.89
C GLN A 419 25.53 11.67 3.52
N LEU A 420 25.93 11.79 2.24
CA LEU A 420 27.31 11.54 1.84
C LEU A 420 28.16 12.25 2.90
N PRO A 421 29.08 11.54 3.58
CA PRO A 421 29.78 12.09 4.73
C PRO A 421 30.41 13.41 4.28
N LYS A 422 29.95 14.53 4.84
CA LYS A 422 30.56 15.84 4.58
C LYS A 422 32.03 15.64 4.89
N ARG A 423 32.86 15.66 3.86
CA ARG A 423 34.29 15.35 3.97
C ARG A 423 34.85 16.30 5.01
N SER A 424 35.09 15.77 6.21
CA SER A 424 35.53 16.59 7.32
C SER A 424 36.93 17.05 6.98
N VAL A 425 37.04 18.29 6.54
CA VAL A 425 38.30 19.00 6.50
C VAL A 425 38.70 19.18 7.96
N LYS A 426 39.36 18.16 8.51
CA LYS A 426 40.17 18.30 9.72
C LYS A 426 41.33 19.22 9.35
N SER A 427 41.08 20.51 9.48
CA SER A 427 42.09 21.55 9.46
C SER A 427 42.75 21.60 10.83
N GLU A 428 43.51 20.56 11.19
CA GLU A 428 44.43 20.53 12.32
C GLU A 428 45.29 19.24 12.24
N HIS A 429 46.56 19.36 12.63
CA HIS A 429 47.64 18.37 12.40
C HIS A 429 47.93 18.08 10.92
N ALA A 430 48.48 19.08 10.22
CA ALA A 430 49.08 18.94 8.89
C ALA A 430 50.36 19.79 8.70
N GLU A 431 50.99 20.26 9.77
CA GLU A 431 52.20 21.11 9.73
C GLU A 431 53.47 20.44 10.31
N GLU A 432 53.34 19.30 11.00
CA GLU A 432 54.48 18.55 11.54
C GLU A 432 54.99 17.49 10.53
N ASP A 433 54.13 16.57 10.07
CA ASP A 433 54.45 15.53 9.07
C ASP A 433 55.10 16.07 7.78
N VAL A 434 54.81 17.31 7.39
CA VAL A 434 55.35 17.93 6.16
C VAL A 434 56.85 18.23 6.28
N LYS A 435 57.35 18.51 7.49
CA LYS A 435 58.78 18.78 7.72
C LYS A 435 59.62 17.51 7.68
N GLU A 436 59.21 16.45 8.38
CA GLU A 436 59.94 15.17 8.35
C GLU A 436 60.05 14.60 6.93
N ILE A 437 58.99 14.71 6.12
CA ILE A 437 58.99 14.16 4.76
C ILE A 437 59.97 14.92 3.84
N ASP A 438 60.11 16.24 3.97
CA ASP A 438 61.05 16.99 3.14
C ASP A 438 62.49 16.96 3.68
N GLU A 439 62.73 16.81 4.99
CA GLU A 439 64.07 16.51 5.55
C GLU A 439 64.54 15.10 5.16
N ALA A 440 63.65 14.11 5.13
CA ALA A 440 63.94 12.78 4.58
C ALA A 440 64.25 12.84 3.07
N ARG A 441 63.66 13.76 2.33
CA ARG A 441 63.92 13.95 0.89
C ARG A 441 65.20 14.72 0.57
N THR A 442 65.61 15.68 1.40
CA THR A 442 66.89 16.39 1.22
C THR A 442 68.07 15.48 1.54
N THR A 443 68.02 14.76 2.67
CA THR A 443 69.05 13.76 3.03
C THR A 443 69.13 12.61 2.01
N ALA A 444 67.99 12.13 1.50
CA ALA A 444 67.95 11.14 0.40
C ALA A 444 68.43 11.69 -0.96
N ARG A 445 68.44 13.02 -1.16
CA ARG A 445 69.06 13.66 -2.33
C ARG A 445 70.57 13.76 -2.19
N GLN A 446 71.10 14.18 -1.03
CA GLN A 446 72.54 14.27 -0.79
C GLN A 446 73.24 12.92 -0.97
N LYS A 447 72.71 11.85 -0.35
CA LYS A 447 73.21 10.47 -0.56
C LYS A 447 73.14 9.95 -2.01
N LYS A 448 72.47 10.68 -2.92
CA LYS A 448 72.37 10.37 -4.36
C LYS A 448 73.19 11.31 -5.25
N VAL A 449 73.89 12.27 -4.65
CA VAL A 449 74.89 13.15 -5.28
C VAL A 449 76.29 12.60 -4.99
N ASP A 450 76.60 12.30 -3.73
CA ASP A 450 77.90 11.72 -3.33
C ASP A 450 78.20 10.39 -4.04
N SER A 451 77.15 9.64 -4.41
CA SER A 451 77.24 8.38 -5.14
C SER A 451 77.35 8.52 -6.67
N LYS A 452 77.71 9.70 -7.20
CA LYS A 452 77.82 9.96 -8.65
C LYS A 452 79.21 10.33 -9.16
N GLU A 453 80.17 10.64 -8.29
CA GLU A 453 81.55 10.95 -8.72
C GLU A 453 82.41 9.68 -8.89
N ALA A 454 81.96 8.77 -9.76
CA ALA A 454 82.63 7.48 -10.01
C ALA A 454 82.49 6.96 -11.47
N GLN A 455 83.19 7.62 -12.40
CA GLN A 455 83.74 7.04 -13.65
C GLN A 455 82.77 6.75 -14.84
N PRO A 456 83.28 6.58 -16.11
CA PRO A 456 82.74 7.33 -17.27
C PRO A 456 81.97 6.55 -18.38
N GLN A 457 81.74 7.25 -19.52
CA GLN A 457 80.81 6.98 -20.64
C GLN A 457 81.39 6.18 -21.83
N VAL A 458 80.53 5.38 -22.50
CA VAL A 458 80.48 4.98 -23.95
C VAL A 458 79.01 4.52 -24.19
N VAL A 459 78.07 5.00 -25.04
CA VAL A 459 77.94 5.58 -26.40
C VAL A 459 77.06 4.67 -27.32
N VAL A 460 75.86 5.16 -27.72
CA VAL A 460 75.07 4.88 -28.98
C VAL A 460 74.50 3.45 -29.25
N GLU A 461 73.41 3.18 -30.01
CA GLU A 461 72.08 3.80 -30.31
C GLU A 461 71.26 2.84 -31.25
N LYS A 462 69.91 2.99 -31.41
CA LYS A 462 69.03 2.41 -32.49
C LYS A 462 68.89 0.85 -32.53
N SER A 463 67.99 0.15 -33.26
CA SER A 463 66.61 0.34 -33.85
C SER A 463 66.18 -1.02 -34.53
N ASP A 464 64.95 -1.45 -34.88
CA ASP A 464 63.58 -0.90 -34.80
C ASP A 464 62.46 -2.00 -35.03
N LEU A 465 61.18 -1.58 -35.08
CA LEU A 465 59.94 -2.17 -35.66
C LEU A 465 59.95 -3.50 -36.46
N LEU A 466 58.91 -4.37 -36.29
CA LEU A 466 57.92 -4.72 -37.36
C LEU A 466 56.73 -5.67 -37.01
N ASN A 467 55.65 -5.52 -37.79
CA ASN A 467 54.28 -6.10 -37.71
C ASN A 467 54.07 -7.62 -37.89
N ARG A 468 52.98 -8.19 -37.29
CA ARG A 468 51.90 -8.90 -38.05
C ARG A 468 50.53 -9.02 -37.31
N LYS A 469 49.52 -9.68 -37.92
CA LYS A 469 48.06 -9.42 -37.71
C LYS A 469 47.15 -10.69 -37.58
N LYS A 470 46.04 -10.52 -36.81
CA LYS A 470 44.65 -11.06 -36.98
C LYS A 470 44.30 -12.57 -36.80
N ARG A 471 43.53 -12.84 -35.72
CA ARG A 471 42.21 -13.56 -35.60
C ARG A 471 42.11 -15.10 -35.89
N PRO A 472 41.01 -15.80 -35.47
CA PRO A 472 41.05 -17.21 -35.01
C PRO A 472 40.26 -18.26 -35.86
N ALA A 473 40.27 -19.52 -35.41
CA ALA A 473 39.59 -20.70 -36.00
C ALA A 473 38.57 -21.39 -35.04
N LYS A 474 37.91 -22.48 -35.50
CA LYS A 474 36.73 -23.16 -34.89
C LYS A 474 36.63 -24.63 -35.38
N LEU A 475 35.78 -25.47 -34.73
CA LEU A 475 35.34 -26.86 -35.11
C LEU A 475 36.41 -27.97 -34.82
N GLU A 476 36.12 -29.29 -34.70
CA GLU A 476 34.88 -30.10 -34.87
C GLU A 476 34.83 -31.41 -34.00
N THR A 477 33.98 -32.40 -34.35
CA THR A 477 33.50 -33.53 -33.49
C THR A 477 33.54 -34.92 -34.18
N LYS A 478 33.58 -36.05 -33.42
CA LYS A 478 33.17 -37.46 -33.74
C LYS A 478 33.02 -38.27 -32.41
N GLN A 479 32.25 -39.35 -32.14
CA GLN A 479 31.43 -40.38 -32.86
C GLN A 479 32.14 -41.75 -33.13
N ILE A 480 31.58 -42.99 -33.01
CA ILE A 480 30.42 -43.71 -32.35
C ILE A 480 30.87 -45.22 -32.23
N ASN A 481 30.22 -46.09 -31.40
CA ASN A 481 29.94 -47.57 -31.60
C ASN A 481 30.08 -48.44 -30.29
N ASP A 482 29.47 -49.64 -30.09
CA ASP A 482 28.15 -50.24 -30.48
C ASP A 482 27.91 -51.62 -29.76
N PHE A 483 26.69 -52.23 -29.86
CA PHE A 483 26.21 -53.60 -29.42
C PHE A 483 26.16 -53.90 -27.88
N GLN A 484 25.19 -54.61 -27.25
CA GLN A 484 24.39 -55.87 -27.45
C GLN A 484 25.15 -57.18 -27.10
N SER A 485 24.60 -58.23 -26.45
CA SER A 485 23.24 -58.54 -25.89
C SER A 485 23.21 -59.77 -24.91
N THR A 486 22.01 -60.16 -24.44
CA THR A 486 21.50 -61.52 -24.03
C THR A 486 21.95 -62.24 -22.72
N ASP A 487 20.93 -62.74 -21.98
CA ASP A 487 20.84 -63.97 -21.13
C ASP A 487 21.74 -64.16 -19.86
N SER A 488 21.35 -64.93 -18.82
CA SER A 488 20.08 -65.62 -18.45
C SER A 488 19.97 -65.94 -16.93
N SER A 489 18.76 -66.34 -16.47
CA SER A 489 18.44 -67.35 -15.41
C SER A 489 19.09 -67.36 -13.99
N GLU A 490 18.22 -67.45 -12.96
CA GLU A 490 18.39 -68.25 -11.70
C GLU A 490 19.47 -67.79 -10.65
N GLU A 491 19.45 -68.12 -9.34
CA GLU A 491 18.48 -68.80 -8.44
C GLU A 491 18.59 -68.37 -6.94
N LYS A 492 17.56 -68.73 -6.14
CA LYS A 492 17.45 -69.01 -4.66
C LYS A 492 18.34 -68.33 -3.57
N ILE A 493 17.60 -67.71 -2.62
CA ILE A 493 17.73 -67.58 -1.14
C ILE A 493 18.13 -68.88 -0.36
N PRO A 494 18.36 -68.95 1.00
CA PRO A 494 18.42 -67.93 2.10
C PRO A 494 19.48 -68.17 3.25
N THR A 495 19.36 -67.41 4.37
CA THR A 495 19.88 -67.63 5.77
C THR A 495 21.32 -67.12 6.10
N ARG A 496 21.76 -66.90 7.36
CA ARG A 496 21.25 -67.28 8.71
C ARG A 496 21.54 -66.23 9.83
N MET A 497 20.98 -66.47 11.03
CA MET A 497 20.84 -65.57 12.20
C MET A 497 22.08 -65.39 13.12
N SER A 498 22.14 -64.24 13.81
CA SER A 498 22.30 -64.11 15.29
C SER A 498 21.78 -62.71 15.71
N ARG A 499 20.83 -62.48 16.63
CA ARG A 499 20.58 -62.89 18.05
C ARG A 499 21.62 -62.39 19.07
N HIS A 500 21.25 -61.35 19.83
CA HIS A 500 20.91 -61.41 21.28
C HIS A 500 20.20 -60.09 21.69
N ARG A 501 18.94 -60.10 22.17
CA ARG A 501 18.48 -60.20 23.58
C ARG A 501 19.02 -59.08 24.49
N ARG A 502 18.16 -58.14 24.90
CA ARG A 502 17.35 -58.10 26.16
C ARG A 502 18.18 -57.79 27.42
N ARG A 503 17.66 -57.10 28.43
CA ARG A 503 16.26 -56.71 28.69
C ARG A 503 15.93 -55.29 28.27
#